data_AF-A0A497M226-F1
#
_entry.id   AF-A0A497M226-F1
#
_cell.length_a   1.000
_cell.length_b   1.000
_cell.length_c   1.000
_cell.angle_alpha   90.00
_cell.angle_beta   90.00
_cell.angle_gamma   90.00
#
_symmetry.space_group_name_H-M   'P 1'
#
loop_
_entity.id
_entity.type
_entity.pdbx_description
1 polymer ?
#
loop_
_entity_poly.entity_id
_entity_poly.type
_entity_poly.pdbx_seq_one_letter_code
_entity_poly.pdbx_strand_id
1 'polypeptide(L)' 'MSLQKTIQRKRAAVEEAKSLLRKYKVGAVADLEKVRAAQLQEIRKKLKGLAY' A
#
# COMPACT_ATOMS: atom_id res chain seq x y z
N MET A 1 -22.11 3.78 -4.94
CA MET A 1 -21.70 2.59 -4.15
C MET A 1 -22.44 2.62 -2.82
N SER A 2 -22.94 1.48 -2.31
CA SER A 2 -23.63 1.46 -1.01
C SER A 2 -22.66 1.59 0.16
N LEU A 3 -23.12 2.21 1.27
CA LEU A 3 -22.31 2.48 2.47
C LEU A 3 -21.65 1.21 3.03
N GLN A 4 -22.37 0.09 3.03
CA GLN A 4 -21.88 -1.21 3.51
C GLN A 4 -20.65 -1.70 2.72
N LYS A 5 -20.65 -1.53 1.39
CA LYS A 5 -19.50 -1.90 0.54
C LYS A 5 -18.27 -1.03 0.85
N THR A 6 -18.46 0.25 1.14
CA THR A 6 -17.38 1.16 1.54
C THR A 6 -16.77 0.75 2.87
N ILE A 7 -17.59 0.40 3.87
CA ILE A 7 -17.13 -0.05 5.19
C ILE A 7 -16.33 -1.35 5.07
N GLN A 8 -16.82 -2.32 4.28
CA GLN A 8 -16.10 -3.58 4.05
C GLN A 8 -14.74 -3.35 3.39
N ARG A 9 -14.66 -2.50 2.35
CA ARG A 9 -13.38 -2.18 1.69
C ARG A 9 -12.39 -1.50 2.63
N LYS A 10 -12.84 -0.53 3.42
CA LYS A 10 -11.98 0.14 4.40
C LYS A 10 -11.46 -0.84 5.45
N ARG A 11 -12.32 -1.72 5.97
CA ARG A 11 -11.89 -2.78 6.91
C ARG A 11 -10.85 -3.71 6.28
N ALA A 12 -11.09 -4.16 5.05
CA ALA A 12 -10.15 -5.04 4.34
C ALA A 12 -8.77 -4.38 4.16
N ALA A 13 -8.73 -3.12 3.73
CA ALA A 13 -7.48 -2.38 3.57
C ALA A 13 -6.71 -2.20 4.89
N VAL A 14 -7.42 -1.97 6.00
CA VAL A 14 -6.81 -1.85 7.33
C VAL A 14 -6.22 -3.18 7.80
N GLU A 15 -6.95 -4.28 7.62
CA GLU A 15 -6.45 -5.61 8.00
C GLU A 15 -5.27 -6.06 7.14
N GLU A 16 -5.29 -5.75 5.84
CA GLU A 16 -4.14 -5.96 4.96
C GLU A 16 -2.92 -5.18 5.46
N ALA A 17 -3.06 -3.88 5.73
CA ALA A 17 -1.96 -3.06 6.26
C ALA A 17 -1.40 -3.60 7.59
N LYS A 18 -2.27 -4.01 8.53
CA LYS A 18 -1.84 -4.64 9.79
C LYS A 18 -1.06 -5.94 9.56
N SER A 19 -1.50 -6.76 8.62
CA SER A 19 -0.80 -7.99 8.25
C SER A 19 0.60 -7.71 7.74
N LEU A 20 0.76 -6.70 6.87
CA LEU A 20 2.06 -6.28 6.34
C LEU A 20 2.99 -5.73 7.43
N LEU A 21 2.47 -4.89 8.32
CA LEU A 21 3.23 -4.35 9.46
C LEU A 21 3.68 -5.44 10.44
N ARG A 22 2.91 -6.53 10.58
CA ARG A 22 3.33 -7.70 11.40
C ARG A 22 4.36 -8.56 10.67
N LYS A 23 4.26 -8.69 9.35
CA LYS A 23 5.13 -9.53 8.53
C LYS A 23 6.53 -8.93 8.36
N TYR A 24 6.63 -7.61 8.18
CA TYR A 24 7.89 -6.93 7.93
C TYR A 24 8.32 -6.13 9.16
N LYS A 25 9.55 -6.38 9.63
CA LYS A 25 10.13 -5.73 10.81
C LYS A 25 10.40 -4.24 10.61
N VAL A 26 10.57 -3.81 9.36
CA VAL A 26 10.93 -2.45 8.97
C VAL A 26 9.93 -1.96 7.93
N GLY A 27 9.44 -0.73 8.12
CA GLY A 27 8.62 0.00 7.15
C GLY A 27 9.26 1.34 6.83
N ALA A 28 9.07 1.81 5.60
CA ALA A 28 9.48 3.13 5.15
C ALA A 28 8.24 3.95 4.76
N VAL A 29 8.26 5.24 5.03
CA VAL A 29 7.19 6.18 4.66
C VAL A 29 7.78 7.20 3.68
N ALA A 30 7.10 7.42 2.56
CA ALA A 30 7.50 8.38 1.55
C ALA A 30 6.28 9.20 1.11
N ASP A 31 6.50 10.48 0.81
CA ASP A 31 5.50 11.32 0.17
C ASP A 31 5.46 11.02 -1.34
N LEU A 32 4.26 10.69 -1.82
CA LEU A 32 4.00 10.32 -3.21
C LEU A 32 3.04 11.30 -3.91
N GLU A 33 2.63 12.40 -3.27
CA GLU A 33 1.60 13.33 -3.79
C GLU A 33 1.94 13.86 -5.19
N LYS A 34 3.22 14.18 -5.44
CA LYS A 34 3.71 14.73 -6.72
C LYS A 34 4.32 13.68 -7.65
N VAL A 35 4.29 12.40 -7.28
CA VAL A 35 4.91 11.34 -8.08
C VAL A 35 3.92 10.85 -9.13
N ARG A 36 4.31 10.95 -10.41
CA ARG A 36 3.46 10.52 -11.53
C ARG A 36 3.31 9.00 -11.52
N ALA A 37 2.17 8.52 -12.03
CA ALA A 37 1.88 7.08 -12.11
C ALA A 37 3.00 6.26 -12.79
N ALA A 38 3.61 6.79 -13.85
CA ALA A 38 4.74 6.13 -14.52
C ALA A 38 5.98 6.00 -13.62
N GLN A 39 6.28 7.01 -12.80
CA GLN A 39 7.40 6.96 -11.85
C GLN A 39 7.09 5.99 -10.70
N LEU A 40 5.85 5.95 -10.21
CA LEU A 40 5.41 4.95 -9.23
C LEU A 40 5.57 3.52 -9.75
N GLN A 41 5.26 3.28 -11.03
CA GLN A 41 5.47 1.98 -11.65
C GLN A 41 6.96 1.61 -11.71
N GLU A 42 7.83 2.55 -12.07
CA GLU A 42 9.28 2.33 -12.05
C GLU A 42 9.82 2.07 -10.64
N ILE A 43 9.34 2.80 -9.62
CA ILE A 43 9.68 2.55 -8.21
C ILE A 43 9.27 1.13 -7.81
N ARG A 44 8.05 0.70 -8.17
CA ARG A 44 7.59 -0.67 -7.89
C ARG A 44 8.44 -1.73 -8.59
N LYS A 45 8.88 -1.50 -9.84
CA LYS A 45 9.77 -2.43 -10.56
C LYS A 45 11.12 -2.55 -9.86
N LYS A 46 11.70 -1.43 -9.41
CA LYS A 46 13.00 -1.40 -8.70
C LYS A 46 12.94 -2.06 -7.33
N LEU A 47 11.81 -1.93 -6.62
CA LEU A 47 11.61 -2.52 -5.30
C LEU A 47 11.16 -3.99 -5.35
N LYS A 48 10.89 -4.53 -6.54
CA LYS A 48 10.40 -5.90 -6.70
C LYS A 48 11.41 -6.90 -6.11
N GLY A 49 10.95 -7.68 -5.14
CA GLY A 49 11.77 -8.69 -4.43
C GLY A 49 12.62 -8.12 -3.29
N LEU A 50 12.68 -6.79 -3.13
CA LEU A 50 13.36 -6.11 -2.01
C LEU A 50 12.37 -5.59 -0.98
N ALA A 51 11.21 -5.09 -1.43
CA ALA A 51 10.12 -4.60 -0.61
C ALA A 51 8.77 -5.12 -1.14
N TYR A 52 7.75 -5.07 -0.29
CA TYR A 52 6.39 -5.55 -0.58
C TYR A 52 5.46 -4.39 -0.89
#